data_AF-A0A0F8AES0-F1
#
_entry.id   AF-A0A0F8AES0-F1
#
_cell.length_a   1.000
_cell.length_b   1.000
_cell.length_c   1.000
_cell.angle_alpha   90.00
_cell.angle_beta   90.00
_cell.angle_gamma   90.00
#
_symmetry.space_group_name_H-M   'P 1'
#
loop_
_entity.id
_entity.type
_entity.pdbx_description
1 polymer ?
#
loop_
_entity_poly.entity_id
_entity_poly.type
_entity_poly.pdbx_seq_one_letter_code
_entity_poly.pdbx_strand_id
1 'polypeptide(L)'
;MKHFLGESMGLLKCSLEESEALSTMKRTVRRVLKKYRTVIDGVFGELPVDDKGDKVTSMSVLAHSIFADGATNWGRIVSLVAFGVIVCQNSNKEEEERLALVESVGEEISTYLLTDQRDWLLKNNSWVGFVEFFAEPQHVLKDTLLCIAGFAGIGALIYFV
;
A
#
# COMPACT_ATOMS: atom_id res chain seq x y z
N MET A 1 14.73 -28.96 22.62
CA MET A 1 15.80 -27.96 22.89
C MET A 1 15.62 -26.64 22.13
N LYS A 2 15.31 -26.63 20.82
CA LYS A 2 14.99 -25.38 20.08
C LYS A 2 13.77 -24.62 20.64
N HIS A 3 12.74 -25.34 21.08
CA HIS A 3 11.53 -24.75 21.69
C HIS A 3 11.82 -24.03 23.02
N PHE A 4 12.69 -24.62 23.86
CA PHE A 4 13.04 -24.09 25.18
C PHE A 4 13.92 -22.82 25.11
N LEU A 5 14.79 -22.72 24.10
CA LEU A 5 15.59 -21.51 23.86
C LEU A 5 14.76 -20.34 23.29
N GLY A 6 13.66 -20.63 22.59
CA GLY A 6 12.73 -19.61 22.10
C GLY A 6 11.88 -18.97 23.22
N GLU A 7 11.46 -19.76 24.20
CA GLU A 7 10.73 -19.26 25.38
C GLU A 7 11.64 -18.50 26.35
N SER A 8 12.86 -18.99 26.59
CA SER A 8 13.80 -18.40 27.58
C SER A 8 14.33 -17.01 27.18
N MET A 9 14.23 -16.64 25.90
CA MET A 9 14.68 -15.35 25.35
C MET A 9 13.54 -14.37 25.09
N GLY A 10 12.29 -14.72 25.43
CA GLY A 10 11.10 -13.89 25.19
C GLY A 10 10.71 -13.74 23.71
N LEU A 11 11.23 -14.59 22.82
CA LEU A 11 11.09 -14.46 21.36
C LEU A 11 9.90 -15.23 20.77
N LEU A 12 9.18 -16.01 21.59
CA LEU A 12 7.95 -16.67 21.19
C LEU A 12 6.74 -16.04 21.89
N LYS A 13 6.52 -14.76 21.62
CA LYS A 13 5.17 -14.16 21.58
C LYS A 13 4.72 -14.02 20.12
N CYS A 14 5.00 -15.02 19.30
CA CYS A 14 4.70 -15.05 17.87
C CYS A 14 3.51 -15.98 17.58
N SER A 15 2.33 -15.63 18.10
CA SER A 15 1.07 -15.85 17.39
C SER A 15 -0.04 -15.03 18.04
N LEU A 16 -0.80 -14.27 17.22
CA LEU A 16 -2.15 -13.77 17.50
C LEU A 16 -2.35 -12.49 18.34
N GLU A 17 -1.40 -11.56 18.29
CA GLU A 17 -1.74 -10.14 18.41
C GLU A 17 -1.39 -9.49 17.07
N GLU A 18 -2.38 -8.88 16.40
CA GLU A 18 -2.13 -8.10 15.18
C GLU A 18 -1.07 -7.04 15.49
N SER A 19 0.03 -6.98 14.73
CA SER A 19 1.07 -5.99 15.01
C SER A 19 0.48 -4.59 14.96
N GLU A 20 0.98 -3.68 15.81
CA GLU A 20 0.50 -2.30 15.85
C GLU A 20 0.65 -1.59 14.50
N ALA A 21 1.68 -1.95 13.73
CA ALA A 21 1.87 -1.50 12.36
C ALA A 21 0.75 -1.98 11.44
N LEU A 22 0.35 -3.25 11.53
CA LEU A 22 -0.73 -3.81 10.69
C LEU A 22 -2.09 -3.19 11.06
N SER A 23 -2.39 -3.05 12.35
CA SER A 23 -3.64 -2.41 12.79
C SER A 23 -3.70 -0.94 12.40
N THR A 24 -2.57 -0.23 12.48
CA THR A 24 -2.42 1.15 11.98
C THR A 24 -2.61 1.22 10.46
N MET A 25 -2.00 0.31 9.69
CA MET A 25 -2.17 0.25 8.24
C MET A 25 -3.64 0.03 7.87
N LYS A 26 -4.31 -0.96 8.45
CA LYS A 26 -5.74 -1.21 8.20
C LYS A 26 -6.58 0.00 8.54
N ARG A 27 -6.34 0.66 9.68
CA ARG A 27 -7.06 1.87 10.10
C ARG A 27 -6.85 3.02 9.11
N THR A 28 -5.61 3.27 8.70
CA THR A 28 -5.29 4.41 7.82
C THR A 28 -5.78 4.16 6.40
N VAL A 29 -5.59 2.97 5.84
CA VAL A 29 -6.13 2.59 4.52
C VAL A 29 -7.65 2.74 4.49
N ARG A 30 -8.38 2.23 5.50
CA ARG A 30 -9.84 2.41 5.57
C ARG A 30 -10.25 3.88 5.58
N ARG A 31 -9.50 4.76 6.26
CA ARG A 31 -9.77 6.21 6.27
C ARG A 31 -9.52 6.85 4.91
N VAL A 32 -8.40 6.49 4.25
CA VAL A 32 -8.08 6.97 2.91
C VAL A 32 -9.17 6.54 1.94
N LEU A 33 -9.54 5.26 1.94
CA LEU A 33 -10.63 4.74 1.10
C LEU A 33 -11.94 5.46 1.39
N LYS A 34 -12.32 5.68 2.66
CA LYS A 34 -13.56 6.40 2.99
C LYS A 34 -13.58 7.84 2.48
N LYS A 35 -12.44 8.54 2.51
CA LYS A 35 -12.38 9.97 2.19
C LYS A 35 -12.10 10.25 0.71
N TYR A 36 -11.36 9.38 0.03
CA TYR A 36 -10.88 9.60 -1.35
C TYR A 36 -11.35 8.55 -2.34
N ARG A 37 -12.39 7.77 -1.98
CA ARG A 37 -12.93 6.72 -2.85
C ARG A 37 -13.12 7.21 -4.28
N THR A 38 -13.79 8.35 -4.47
CA THR A 38 -14.06 8.93 -5.80
C THR A 38 -12.79 9.23 -6.59
N VAL A 39 -11.74 9.74 -5.95
CA VAL A 39 -10.46 10.03 -6.63
C VAL A 39 -9.77 8.74 -7.02
N ILE A 40 -9.71 7.77 -6.10
CA ILE A 40 -9.04 6.50 -6.34
C ILE A 40 -9.77 5.68 -7.41
N ASP A 41 -11.11 5.66 -7.37
CA ASP A 41 -11.95 5.02 -8.39
C ASP A 41 -11.78 5.70 -9.77
N GLY A 42 -11.57 7.02 -9.80
CA GLY A 42 -11.24 7.76 -11.03
C GLY A 42 -9.93 7.29 -11.65
N VAL A 43 -8.86 7.24 -10.85
CA VAL A 43 -7.55 6.72 -11.30
C VAL A 43 -7.65 5.25 -11.73
N PHE A 44 -8.42 4.42 -11.00
CA PHE A 44 -8.68 3.04 -11.40
C PHE A 44 -9.44 2.95 -12.73
N GLY A 45 -10.40 3.85 -12.96
CA GLY A 45 -11.14 3.97 -14.21
C GLY A 45 -10.27 4.27 -15.43
N GLU A 46 -9.16 4.98 -15.25
CA GLU A 46 -8.21 5.34 -16.31
C GLU A 46 -7.20 4.23 -16.66
N LEU A 47 -7.10 3.18 -15.84
CA LEU A 47 -6.17 2.08 -16.12
C LEU A 47 -6.50 1.36 -17.45
N PRO A 48 -5.48 0.90 -18.19
CA PRO A 48 -5.67 0.14 -19.41
C PRO A 48 -6.41 -1.17 -19.14
N VAL A 49 -7.07 -1.65 -20.17
CA VAL A 49 -7.90 -2.85 -20.13
C VAL A 49 -7.34 -3.85 -21.14
N ASP A 50 -7.26 -5.13 -20.78
CA ASP A 50 -6.84 -6.18 -21.70
C ASP A 50 -7.97 -6.58 -22.67
N ASP A 51 -7.66 -7.51 -23.58
CA ASP A 51 -8.61 -8.04 -24.55
C ASP A 51 -9.84 -8.73 -23.91
N LYS A 52 -9.79 -9.04 -22.62
CA LYS A 52 -10.88 -9.67 -21.86
C LYS A 52 -11.75 -8.65 -21.15
N GLY A 53 -11.42 -7.36 -21.21
CA GLY A 53 -12.14 -6.33 -20.46
C GLY A 53 -11.65 -6.17 -19.02
N ASP A 54 -10.56 -6.82 -18.62
CA ASP A 54 -10.00 -6.75 -17.29
C ASP A 54 -8.95 -5.64 -17.17
N LYS A 55 -8.97 -4.96 -16.02
CA LYS A 55 -8.02 -3.88 -15.71
C LYS A 55 -6.62 -4.46 -15.57
N VAL A 56 -5.71 -4.08 -16.47
CA VAL A 56 -4.30 -4.50 -16.43
C VAL A 56 -3.56 -3.56 -15.51
N THR A 57 -3.12 -4.07 -14.36
CA THR A 57 -2.35 -3.25 -13.40
C THR A 57 -1.23 -4.09 -12.81
N SER A 58 0.01 -3.78 -13.17
CA SER A 58 1.14 -4.13 -12.31
C SER A 58 1.25 -3.07 -11.23
N MET A 59 1.15 -3.51 -9.98
CA MET A 59 1.33 -2.63 -8.82
C MET A 59 2.75 -2.11 -8.74
N SER A 60 3.74 -2.86 -9.24
CA SER A 60 5.11 -2.38 -9.39
C SER A 60 5.20 -1.17 -10.32
N VAL A 61 4.61 -1.24 -11.51
CA VAL A 61 4.59 -0.10 -12.47
C VAL A 61 3.90 1.11 -11.87
N LEU A 62 2.74 0.89 -11.21
CA LEU A 62 2.03 1.98 -10.56
C LEU A 62 2.84 2.60 -9.42
N ALA A 63 3.55 1.79 -8.63
CA ALA A 63 4.42 2.28 -7.59
C ALA A 63 5.52 3.18 -8.17
N HIS A 64 6.22 2.74 -9.22
CA HIS A 64 7.22 3.57 -9.90
C HIS A 64 6.66 4.91 -10.39
N SER A 65 5.40 4.92 -10.85
CA SER A 65 4.70 6.16 -11.23
C SER A 65 4.40 7.08 -10.04
N ILE A 66 3.88 6.53 -8.93
CA ILE A 66 3.57 7.28 -7.69
C ILE A 66 4.83 7.95 -7.09
N PHE A 67 5.98 7.30 -7.22
CA PHE A 67 7.26 7.76 -6.65
C PHE A 67 8.23 8.35 -7.69
N ALA A 68 7.76 8.67 -8.90
CA ALA A 68 8.60 9.12 -10.01
C ALA A 68 9.34 10.44 -9.77
N ASP A 69 8.84 11.29 -8.88
CA ASP A 69 9.48 12.55 -8.48
C ASP A 69 10.61 12.37 -7.44
N GLY A 70 10.90 11.12 -7.07
CA GLY A 70 11.94 10.75 -6.09
C GLY A 70 11.57 11.05 -4.63
N ALA A 71 10.36 11.53 -4.36
CA ALA A 71 9.92 11.82 -3.00
C ALA A 71 9.13 10.64 -2.39
N THR A 72 9.44 10.28 -1.14
CA THR A 72 8.73 9.23 -0.40
C THR A 72 8.24 9.77 0.93
N ASN A 73 7.02 9.40 1.29
CA ASN A 73 6.42 9.63 2.60
C ASN A 73 5.43 8.51 2.93
N TRP A 74 5.07 8.39 4.21
CA TRP A 74 4.13 7.37 4.69
C TRP A 74 2.76 7.46 4.01
N GLY A 75 2.32 8.66 3.64
CA GLY A 75 1.08 8.90 2.93
C GLY A 75 1.03 8.24 1.56
N ARG A 76 2.10 8.31 0.77
CA ARG A 76 2.22 7.64 -0.53
C ARG A 76 2.24 6.12 -0.40
N ILE A 77 2.91 5.60 0.62
CA ILE A 77 2.92 4.15 0.93
C ILE A 77 1.49 3.68 1.23
N VAL A 78 0.75 4.38 2.09
CA VAL A 78 -0.66 4.05 2.38
C VAL A 78 -1.52 4.15 1.14
N SER A 79 -1.25 5.13 0.27
CA SER A 79 -1.99 5.35 -0.97
C SER A 79 -1.79 4.19 -1.96
N LEU A 80 -0.56 3.69 -2.10
CA LEU A 80 -0.26 2.51 -2.92
C LEU A 80 -1.03 1.27 -2.40
N VAL A 81 -1.04 1.06 -1.09
CA VAL A 81 -1.79 -0.05 -0.47
C VAL A 81 -3.30 0.12 -0.68
N ALA A 82 -3.83 1.33 -0.49
CA ALA A 82 -5.24 1.63 -0.71
C ALA A 82 -5.64 1.39 -2.18
N PHE A 83 -4.77 1.73 -3.13
CA PHE A 83 -5.00 1.43 -4.54
C PHE A 83 -4.99 -0.07 -4.81
N GLY A 84 -4.04 -0.83 -4.23
CA GLY A 84 -4.02 -2.28 -4.33
C GLY A 84 -5.32 -2.93 -3.83
N VAL A 85 -5.91 -2.40 -2.75
CA VAL A 85 -7.24 -2.84 -2.27
C VAL A 85 -8.32 -2.57 -3.32
N ILE A 86 -8.29 -1.44 -4.01
CA ILE A 86 -9.26 -1.08 -5.06
C ILE A 86 -9.14 -1.99 -6.27
N VAL A 87 -7.92 -2.31 -6.69
CA VAL A 87 -7.65 -3.26 -7.77
C VAL A 87 -8.25 -4.63 -7.44
N CYS A 88 -8.02 -5.12 -6.22
CA CYS A 88 -8.56 -6.42 -5.79
C CYS A 88 -10.09 -6.40 -5.62
N GLN A 89 -10.68 -5.27 -5.18
CA GLN A 89 -12.12 -5.15 -4.96
C GLN A 89 -12.92 -5.05 -6.26
N ASN A 90 -12.35 -4.45 -7.30
CA ASN A 90 -13.04 -4.20 -8.57
C ASN A 90 -12.62 -5.20 -9.68
N SER A 91 -11.90 -6.27 -9.32
CA SER A 91 -11.61 -7.34 -10.27
C SER A 91 -12.87 -8.16 -10.54
N ASN A 92 -13.14 -8.50 -11.81
CA ASN A 92 -14.26 -9.39 -12.19
C ASN A 92 -13.94 -10.88 -11.97
N LYS A 93 -12.87 -11.19 -11.24
CA LYS A 93 -12.35 -12.54 -11.00
C LYS A 93 -13.22 -13.30 -10.00
N GLU A 94 -13.31 -14.61 -10.23
CA GLU A 94 -13.88 -15.56 -9.27
C GLU A 94 -13.08 -15.58 -7.96
N GLU A 95 -13.66 -16.13 -6.89
CA GLU A 95 -13.10 -16.01 -5.54
C GLU A 95 -11.66 -16.53 -5.41
N GLU A 96 -11.36 -17.70 -5.97
CA GLU A 96 -10.01 -18.30 -5.93
C GLU A 96 -8.99 -17.46 -6.69
N GLU A 97 -9.33 -17.01 -7.90
CA GLU A 97 -8.48 -16.13 -8.71
C GLU A 97 -8.29 -14.74 -8.08
N ARG A 98 -9.29 -14.24 -7.36
CA ARG A 98 -9.21 -12.99 -6.61
C ARG A 98 -8.29 -13.11 -5.39
N LEU A 99 -8.29 -14.25 -4.70
CA LEU A 99 -7.33 -14.51 -3.62
C LEU A 99 -5.89 -14.53 -4.17
N ALA A 100 -5.65 -15.22 -5.29
CA ALA A 100 -4.35 -15.19 -5.97
C ALA A 100 -3.95 -13.77 -6.41
N LEU A 101 -4.90 -12.95 -6.87
CA LEU A 101 -4.66 -11.54 -7.17
C LEU A 101 -4.25 -10.75 -5.92
N VAL A 102 -4.92 -10.95 -4.78
CA VAL A 102 -4.57 -10.28 -3.51
C VAL A 102 -3.15 -10.63 -3.08
N GLU A 103 -2.75 -11.90 -3.20
CA GLU A 103 -1.39 -12.35 -2.89
C GLU A 103 -0.37 -11.69 -3.83
N SER A 104 -0.61 -11.74 -5.14
CA SER A 104 0.26 -11.11 -6.16
C SER A 104 0.41 -9.61 -5.94
N VAL A 105 -0.70 -8.90 -5.69
CA VAL A 105 -0.69 -7.45 -5.40
C VAL A 105 0.10 -7.15 -4.13
N GLY A 106 -0.09 -7.96 -3.08
CA GLY A 106 0.66 -7.84 -1.83
C GLY A 106 2.16 -8.05 -2.03
N GLU A 107 2.54 -9.03 -2.85
CA GLU A 107 3.93 -9.35 -3.18
C GLU A 107 4.59 -8.25 -4.01
N GLU A 108 3.92 -7.72 -5.03
CA GLU A 108 4.44 -6.61 -5.86
C GLU A 108 4.69 -5.36 -5.01
N ILE A 109 3.73 -4.98 -4.15
CA ILE A 109 3.88 -3.84 -3.24
C ILE A 109 5.04 -4.08 -2.26
N SER A 110 5.09 -5.27 -1.65
CA SER A 110 6.11 -5.59 -0.66
C SER A 110 7.50 -5.61 -1.29
N THR A 111 7.64 -6.19 -2.48
CA THR A 111 8.87 -6.21 -3.26
C THR A 111 9.34 -4.78 -3.50
N TYR A 112 8.51 -3.94 -4.09
CA TYR A 112 8.84 -2.54 -4.37
C TYR A 112 9.30 -1.78 -3.11
N LEU A 113 8.60 -1.95 -1.99
CA LEU A 113 8.97 -1.28 -0.74
C LEU A 113 10.33 -1.77 -0.19
N LEU A 114 10.63 -3.06 -0.35
CA LEU A 114 11.86 -3.69 0.15
C LEU A 114 13.05 -3.56 -0.81
N THR A 115 12.82 -3.17 -2.07
CA THR A 115 13.85 -2.88 -3.06
C THR A 115 14.07 -1.38 -3.20
N ASP A 116 13.07 -0.66 -3.70
CA ASP A 116 13.19 0.72 -4.16
C ASP A 116 13.08 1.73 -3.01
N GLN A 117 12.26 1.42 -2.00
CA GLN A 117 12.00 2.33 -0.87
C GLN A 117 12.71 1.92 0.42
N ARG A 118 13.56 0.89 0.36
CA ARG A 118 14.21 0.29 1.54
C ARG A 118 15.00 1.31 2.36
N ASP A 119 15.85 2.09 1.70
CA ASP A 119 16.73 3.06 2.39
C ASP A 119 15.90 4.15 3.06
N TRP A 120 14.81 4.60 2.41
CA TRP A 120 13.87 5.54 3.00
C TRP A 120 13.18 4.93 4.22
N LEU A 121 12.70 3.69 4.15
CA LEU A 121 12.08 3.00 5.28
C LEU A 121 13.05 2.91 6.46
N LEU A 122 14.29 2.49 6.24
CA LEU A 122 15.30 2.38 7.29
C LEU A 122 15.62 3.75 7.92
N LYS A 123 15.77 4.79 7.09
CA LYS A 123 16.01 6.17 7.55
C LYS A 123 14.85 6.75 8.37
N ASN A 124 13.63 6.25 8.15
CA ASN A 124 12.41 6.72 8.82
C ASN A 124 11.89 5.73 9.87
N ASN A 125 12.79 4.99 10.53
CA ASN A 125 12.47 4.06 11.64
C ASN A 125 11.49 2.93 11.24
N SER A 126 11.45 2.58 9.95
CA SER A 126 10.66 1.47 9.40
C SER A 126 9.20 1.50 9.90
N TRP A 127 8.62 0.34 10.19
CA TRP A 127 7.22 0.25 10.65
C TRP A 127 6.97 0.87 12.04
N VAL A 128 8.01 1.10 12.85
CA VAL A 128 7.88 1.83 14.12
C VAL A 128 7.61 3.31 13.82
N GLY A 129 8.38 3.92 12.93
CA GLY A 129 8.15 5.29 12.48
C GLY A 129 6.80 5.48 11.78
N PHE A 130 6.31 4.45 11.09
CA PHE A 130 4.95 4.46 10.52
C PHE A 130 3.86 4.56 11.61
N VAL A 131 3.97 3.76 12.68
CA VAL A 131 3.03 3.80 13.80
C VAL A 131 3.07 5.17 14.47
N GLU A 132 4.27 5.66 14.80
CA GLU A 132 4.49 6.97 15.42
C GLU A 132 3.87 8.10 14.59
N PHE A 133 4.11 8.10 13.28
CA PHE A 133 3.56 9.10 12.36
C PHE A 133 2.02 9.16 12.36
N PHE A 134 1.35 8.01 12.46
CA PHE A 134 -0.12 7.91 12.44
C PHE A 134 -0.77 7.81 13.83
N ALA A 135 0.01 7.92 14.91
CA ALA A 135 -0.51 8.03 16.27
C ALA A 135 -1.16 9.40 16.52
N GLU A 136 -0.64 10.47 15.90
CA GLU A 136 -1.12 11.83 16.10
C GLU A 136 -2.36 12.19 15.25
N PRO A 137 -3.42 12.77 15.84
CA PRO A 137 -4.65 13.14 15.12
C PRO A 137 -4.45 14.19 14.00
N GLN A 138 -3.43 15.04 14.11
CA GLN A 138 -3.27 16.24 13.27
C GLN A 138 -2.56 15.97 11.93
N HIS A 139 -1.64 15.00 11.89
CA HIS A 139 -0.88 14.61 10.70
C HIS A 139 -1.75 13.91 9.64
N VAL A 140 -2.84 13.27 10.08
CA VAL A 140 -3.76 12.53 9.20
C VAL A 140 -4.53 13.45 8.23
N LEU A 141 -4.74 14.74 8.50
CA LEU A 141 -5.59 15.59 7.64
C LEU A 141 -4.80 16.39 6.60
N LYS A 142 -3.63 16.89 6.96
CA LYS A 142 -2.79 17.72 6.09
C LYS A 142 -1.99 16.88 5.10
N ASP A 143 -1.40 15.77 5.54
CA ASP A 143 -0.58 14.93 4.66
C ASP A 143 -1.45 14.06 3.74
N THR A 144 -2.70 13.82 4.11
CA THR A 144 -3.65 13.16 3.21
C THR A 144 -4.05 14.05 2.02
N LEU A 145 -3.98 15.39 2.13
CA LEU A 145 -4.06 16.27 0.96
C LEU A 145 -2.82 16.12 0.06
N LEU A 146 -1.64 15.90 0.66
CA LEU A 146 -0.39 15.66 -0.07
C LEU A 146 -0.40 14.29 -0.79
N CYS A 147 -1.05 13.26 -0.22
CA CYS A 147 -1.26 11.97 -0.88
C CYS A 147 -2.00 12.11 -2.23
N ILE A 148 -2.98 13.01 -2.30
CA ILE A 148 -3.79 13.25 -3.52
C ILE A 148 -2.97 13.95 -4.59
N ALA A 149 -2.07 14.87 -4.21
CA ALA A 149 -1.19 15.55 -5.16
C ALA A 149 -0.29 14.55 -5.91
N GLY A 150 0.06 13.40 -5.30
CA GLY A 150 0.76 12.31 -5.98
C GLY A 150 -0.09 11.60 -7.05
N PHE A 151 -1.41 11.45 -6.84
CA PHE A 151 -2.31 10.85 -7.83
C PHE A 151 -2.61 11.76 -9.02
N ALA A 152 -2.62 13.09 -8.83
CA ALA A 152 -2.88 14.05 -9.90
C ALA A 152 -1.82 14.02 -11.02
N GLY A 153 -0.62 13.50 -10.76
CA GLY A 153 0.42 13.28 -11.78
C GLY A 153 0.27 11.98 -12.58
N ILE A 154 -0.48 10.99 -12.09
CA ILE A 154 -0.57 9.66 -12.69
C ILE A 154 -1.43 9.67 -13.97
N GLY A 155 -2.48 10.48 -14.01
CA GLY A 155 -3.32 10.64 -15.21
C GLY A 155 -2.55 11.18 -16.44
N ALA A 156 -1.42 11.87 -16.24
CA ALA A 156 -0.55 12.32 -17.32
C ALA A 156 0.47 11.25 -17.79
N LEU A 157 0.79 10.27 -16.94
CA LEU A 157 1.81 9.24 -17.23
C LEU A 157 1.25 7.99 -17.93
N ILE A 158 -0.04 7.69 -17.77
CA ILE A 158 -0.69 6.55 -18.46
C ILE A 158 -0.76 6.77 -19.99
N TYR A 159 -0.60 8.01 -20.47
CA TYR A 159 -0.52 8.32 -21.91
C TYR A 159 0.87 8.08 -22.55
N PHE A 160 1.89 7.69 -21.77
CA PHE A 160 3.26 7.48 -22.25
C PHE A 160 3.80 6.05 -22.05
N VAL A 161 2.91 5.05 -22.06
CA VAL A 161 3.28 3.63 -22.20
C VAL A 161 2.65 3.06 -23.46
#